data_AF-X1LQW0-F1
#
_entry.id   AF-X1LQW0-F1
#
_cell.length_a   1.000
_cell.length_b   1.000
_cell.length_c   1.000
_cell.angle_alpha   90.00
_cell.angle_beta   90.00
_cell.angle_gamma   90.00
#
_symmetry.space_group_name_H-M   'P 1'
#
loop_
_entity.id
_entity.type
_entity.pdbx_description
1 polymer ?
#
loop_
_entity_poly.entity_id
_entity_poly.type
_entity_poly.pdbx_seq_one_letter_code
_entity_poly.pdbx_strand_id
1 'polypeptide(L)' 'AEIALDWVSRLDGNYYYIEGILKNVGKSKVKYIQVKAIAYDSNKKLVTLKRGYSNPADLDPLDIVIVSIKTRNPI' A
#
# COMPACT_ATOMS: atom_id res chain seq x y z
N ALA A 1 -16.02 4.67 -8.35
CA ALA A 1 -14.73 4.96 -7.69
C ALA A 1 -13.74 3.93 -8.17
N GLU A 2 -12.60 4.36 -8.72
CA GLU A 2 -11.60 3.46 -9.29
C GLU A 2 -10.21 3.97 -8.89
N ILE A 3 -9.38 3.09 -8.33
CA ILE A 3 -8.04 3.42 -7.85
C ILE A 3 -7.02 2.65 -8.67
N ALA A 4 -6.12 3.36 -9.34
CA ALA A 4 -4.89 2.78 -9.85
C ALA A 4 -3.88 2.69 -8.69
N LEU A 5 -3.19 1.55 -8.59
CA LEU A 5 -2.14 1.30 -7.60
C LEU A 5 -0.86 0.93 -8.34
N ASP A 6 0.19 1.68 -8.09
CA ASP A 6 1.57 1.27 -8.34
C ASP A 6 2.30 1.13 -7.00
N TRP A 7 3.30 0.26 -6.91
CA TRP A 7 4.01 0.06 -5.65
C TRP A 7 5.43 -0.42 -5.84
N VAL A 8 6.26 -0.07 -4.86
CA VAL A 8 7.64 -0.54 -4.73
C VAL A 8 7.88 -1.03 -3.31
N SER A 9 8.88 -1.89 -3.16
CA SER A 9 9.38 -2.27 -1.85
C SER A 9 10.89 -2.19 -1.78
N ARG A 10 11.40 -1.93 -0.57
CA ARG A 10 12.83 -1.98 -0.25
C ARG A 10 13.04 -2.65 1.10
N LEU A 11 14.16 -3.35 1.23
CA LEU A 11 14.67 -3.81 2.51
C LEU A 11 15.67 -2.77 3.02
N ASP A 12 15.49 -2.29 4.24
CA ASP A 12 16.43 -1.39 4.92
C ASP A 12 16.56 -1.83 6.39
N GLY A 13 17.77 -2.30 6.73
CA GLY A 13 18.03 -3.04 7.96
C GLY A 13 17.11 -4.25 8.13
N ASN A 14 16.47 -4.36 9.29
CA ASN A 14 15.54 -5.44 9.62
C ASN A 14 14.08 -5.12 9.25
N TYR A 15 13.84 -4.23 8.29
CA TYR A 15 12.50 -3.80 7.92
C TYR A 15 12.29 -3.77 6.41
N TYR A 16 11.14 -4.30 5.97
CA TYR A 16 10.61 -4.02 4.66
C TYR A 16 9.78 -2.74 4.71
N TYR A 17 10.07 -1.85 3.77
CA TYR A 17 9.26 -0.68 3.46
C TYR A 17 8.53 -0.96 2.15
N ILE A 18 7.22 -0.76 2.15
CA ILE A 18 6.35 -0.91 0.98
C ILE A 18 5.70 0.45 0.77
N GLU A 19 5.92 1.04 -0.40
CA GLU A 19 5.38 2.35 -0.78
C GLU A 19 4.47 2.16 -1.97
N GLY A 20 3.19 2.49 -1.80
CA GLY A 20 2.19 2.46 -2.85
C GLY A 20 1.81 3.88 -3.27
N ILE A 21 1.74 4.11 -4.58
CA ILE A 21 1.16 5.31 -5.18
C ILE A 21 -0.28 4.95 -5.57
N LEU A 22 -1.23 5.64 -4.97
CA LEU A 22 -2.65 5.49 -5.26
C LEU A 22 -3.12 6.70 -6.06
N LYS A 23 -3.81 6.47 -7.18
CA LYS A 23 -4.45 7.53 -7.96
C LYS A 23 -5.93 7.23 -8.16
N ASN A 24 -6.80 8.19 -7.85
CA ASN A 24 -8.21 8.08 -8.25
C ASN A 24 -8.34 8.36 -9.75
N VAL A 25 -8.54 7.30 -10.53
CA VAL A 25 -8.74 7.37 -11.99
C VAL A 25 -10.23 7.35 -12.36
N GLY A 26 -11.11 7.18 -11.38
CA GLY A 26 -12.55 7.22 -11.56
C GLY A 26 -13.12 8.64 -11.64
N LYS A 27 -14.40 8.73 -12.00
CA LYS A 27 -15.14 10.01 -12.10
C LYS A 27 -15.80 10.46 -10.79
N SER A 28 -15.57 9.77 -9.68
CA SER A 28 -16.23 10.03 -8.41
C SER A 28 -15.24 9.97 -7.26
N LYS A 29 -15.49 10.76 -6.22
CA LYS A 29 -14.74 10.74 -4.98
C LYS A 29 -14.68 9.34 -4.38
N VAL A 30 -13.48 8.90 -3.99
CA VAL A 30 -13.27 7.68 -3.22
C VAL A 30 -13.19 8.08 -1.76
N LYS A 31 -13.93 7.38 -0.90
CA LYS A 31 -13.84 7.55 0.54
C LYS A 31 -13.16 6.34 1.14
N TYR A 32 -12.23 6.59 2.07
CA TYR A 32 -11.56 5.59 2.88
C TYR A 32 -10.83 4.50 2.08
N ILE A 33 -9.53 4.73 1.82
CA ILE A 33 -8.70 3.73 1.12
C ILE A 33 -7.84 2.97 2.13
N GLN A 34 -8.03 1.64 2.15
CA GLN A 34 -7.19 0.72 2.89
C GLN A 34 -6.42 -0.18 1.92
N VAL A 35 -5.09 -0.17 2.03
CA VAL A 35 -4.20 -1.06 1.28
C VAL A 35 -3.79 -2.22 2.18
N LYS A 36 -3.72 -3.44 1.63
CA LYS A 36 -3.20 -4.62 2.31
C LYS A 36 -1.87 -5.02 1.68
N ALA A 37 -0.81 -5.04 2.48
CA ALA A 37 0.47 -5.61 2.11
C ALA A 37 0.55 -7.06 2.60
N ILE A 38 0.89 -7.97 1.69
CA ILE A 38 1.06 -9.39 1.95
C ILE A 38 2.45 -9.79 1.49
N ALA A 39 3.24 -10.39 2.36
CA ALA A 39 4.55 -10.93 2.01
C ALA A 39 4.61 -12.43 2.30
N TYR A 40 5.28 -13.15 1.41
CA TYR A 40 5.52 -14.58 1.48
C TYR A 40 7.02 -14.85 1.49
N ASP A 41 7.44 -15.94 2.13
CA ASP A 41 8.81 -16.44 1.98
C ASP A 41 9.00 -17.18 0.64
N SER A 42 10.22 -17.67 0.40
CA SER A 42 10.57 -18.44 -0.80
C SER A 42 9.78 -19.75 -0.95
N ASN A 43 9.22 -20.27 0.14
CA ASN A 43 8.36 -21.46 0.15
C ASN A 43 6.87 -21.11 0.01
N LYS A 44 6.52 -19.85 -0.29
CA LYS A 44 5.15 -19.33 -0.39
C LYS A 44 4.38 -19.36 0.93
N LYS A 45 5.05 -19.45 2.08
CA LYS A 45 4.41 -19.32 3.39
C LYS A 45 4.18 -17.84 3.69
N LEU A 46 2.99 -17.51 4.21
CA LEU A 46 2.66 -16.15 4.63
C LEU A 46 3.54 -15.72 5.81
N VAL A 47 4.29 -14.62 5.66
CA VAL A 47 5.17 -14.10 6.70
C VAL A 47 4.80 -12.70 7.19
N THR A 48 4.00 -11.95 6.42
CA THR A 48 3.48 -10.65 6.85
C THR A 48 2.10 -10.39 6.25
N LEU A 49 1.21 -9.87 7.09
CA LEU A 49 -0.03 -9.23 6.68
C LEU A 49 -0.14 -7.88 7.40
N LYS A 50 -0.07 -6.78 6.65
CA LYS A 50 -0.19 -5.41 7.20
C LYS A 50 -1.21 -4.60 6.42
N ARG A 51 -1.81 -3.63 7.12
CA ARG A 51 -2.77 -2.67 6.57
C ARG A 51 -2.14 -1.30 6.59
N GLY A 52 -2.27 -0.58 5.50
CA GLY A 52 -1.96 0.84 5.39
C GLY A 52 -3.23 1.60 5.02
N TYR A 53 -3.27 2.87 5.38
CA TYR A 53 -4.38 3.77 5.08
C TYR A 53 -3.84 4.97 4.33
N SER A 54 -4.57 5.46 3.34
CA SER A 54 -4.21 6.72 2.69
C SER A 54 -4.39 7.89 3.65
N ASN A 55 -3.54 8.90 3.51
CA ASN A 55 -3.70 10.18 4.14
C ASN A 55 -3.41 11.28 3.10
N PRO A 56 -4.42 12.00 2.59
CA PRO A 56 -5.83 11.99 3.03
C PRO A 56 -6.57 10.67 2.78
N ALA A 57 -7.57 10.39 3.62
CA ALA A 57 -8.37 9.15 3.55
C ALA A 57 -9.34 9.14 2.36
N ASP A 58 -9.70 10.33 1.89
CA ASP A 58 -10.57 10.58 0.76
C ASP A 58 -9.73 11.05 -0.43
N LEU A 59 -10.07 10.62 -1.65
CA LEU A 59 -9.45 11.09 -2.89
C LEU A 59 -10.52 11.55 -3.88
N ASP A 60 -10.46 12.81 -4.28
CA ASP A 60 -11.24 13.34 -5.40
C ASP A 60 -10.70 12.82 -6.74
N PRO A 61 -11.45 12.92 -7.85
CA PRO A 61 -10.97 12.50 -9.15
C PRO A 61 -9.61 13.13 -9.49
N LEU A 62 -8.67 12.32 -9.99
CA LEU A 62 -7.29 12.66 -10.32
C LEU A 62 -6.33 12.86 -9.14
N ASP A 63 -6.80 12.85 -7.89
CA ASP A 63 -5.92 12.93 -6.73
C ASP A 63 -4.94 11.75 -6.69
N ILE A 64 -3.73 12.04 -6.22
CA ILE A 64 -2.64 11.09 -6.03
C ILE A 64 -2.18 11.16 -4.57
N VAL A 65 -2.01 10.00 -3.94
CA VAL A 65 -1.50 9.90 -2.56
C VAL A 65 -0.52 8.74 -2.44
N ILE A 66 0.41 8.85 -1.49
CA ILE A 66 1.36 7.80 -1.16
C ILE A 66 0.91 7.09 0.12
N VAL A 67 0.97 5.77 0.12
CA VAL A 67 0.78 4.92 1.31
C VAL A 67 2.09 4.21 1.61
N SER A 68 2.61 4.41 2.82
CA SER A 68 3.81 3.72 3.29
C SER A 68 3.46 2.70 4.36
N ILE A 69 3.87 1.45 4.17
CA ILE A 69 3.75 0.37 5.13
C ILE A 69 5.15 -0.10 5.52
N LYS A 70 5.43 -0.09 6.82
CA LYS A 70 6.66 -0.65 7.39
C LYS A 70 6.34 -1.95 8.12
N THR A 71 7.10 -3.00 7.83
CA THR A 71 6.98 -4.29 8.52
C THR A 71 8.36 -4.84 8.86
N ARG A 72 8.46 -5.56 9.98
CA ARG A 72 9.71 -6.23 10.35
C ARG A 72 10.01 -7.33 9.33
N ASN A 73 11.25 -7.44 8.92
CA ASN A 73 11.75 -8.56 8.13
C ASN A 73 11.62 -9.83 8.99
N PRO A 74 10.83 -10.83 8.57
CA PRO A 74 10.60 -12.04 9.36
C PRO A 74 11.70 -13.10 9.17
N ILE A 75 12.73 -12.81 8.36
CA ILE A 75 13.93 -13.64 8.17
C ILE A 75 14.79 -13.61 9.44
#